data_AF-A0A060HP46-F1
#
_entry.id   AF-A0A060HP46-F1
#
_cell.length_a   1.000
_cell.length_b   1.000
_cell.length_c   1.000
_cell.angle_alpha   90.00
_cell.angle_beta   90.00
_cell.angle_gamma   90.00
#
_symmetry.space_group_name_H-M   'P 1'
#
loop_
_entity.id
_entity.type
_entity.pdbx_description
1 polymer ?
#
loop_
_entity_poly.entity_id
_entity_poly.type
_entity_poly.pdbx_seq_one_letter_code
_entity_poly.pdbx_strand_id
1 'polypeptide(L)' 'MSSIKYKVNHNPITYDHRTKMYQVGNRVFETYQDARANQWQCDKCTEAFFSFKELRLHKNKAHAY' A
#
# COMPACT_ATOMS: atom_id res chain seq x y z
N MET A 1 -0.43 7.12 28.48
CA MET A 1 0.05 7.57 27.16
C MET A 1 -0.32 6.50 26.14
N SER A 2 -1.42 6.71 25.42
CA SER A 2 -1.90 5.75 24.42
C SER A 2 -0.99 5.80 23.19
N SER A 3 -0.06 4.85 23.09
CA SER A 3 0.83 4.75 21.92
C SER A 3 -0.05 4.44 20.71
N ILE A 4 -0.29 5.44 19.86
CA ILE A 4 -1.03 5.29 18.60
C ILE A 4 -0.25 4.28 17.75
N LYS A 5 -0.71 3.03 17.74
CA LYS A 5 -0.14 1.98 16.90
C LYS A 5 -0.53 2.31 15.47
N TYR A 6 0.35 3.01 14.76
CA TYR A 6 0.19 3.22 13.32
C TYR A 6 0.20 1.83 12.66
N LYS A 7 -0.97 1.29 12.32
CA LYS A 7 -1.06 0.14 11.42
C LYS A 7 -0.59 0.59 10.05
N VAL A 8 0.63 0.19 9.71
CA VAL A 8 1.22 0.42 8.40
C VAL A 8 0.84 -0.76 7.54
N ASN A 9 -0.14 -0.59 6.66
CA ASN A 9 -0.51 -1.61 5.68
C ASN A 9 0.47 -1.51 4.51
N HIS A 10 1.62 -2.16 4.70
CA HIS A 10 2.65 -2.35 3.69
C HIS A 10 2.53 -3.75 3.12
N ASN A 11 2.23 -3.85 1.83
CA ASN A 11 2.14 -5.11 1.12
C ASN A 11 3.40 -5.28 0.26
N PRO A 12 4.29 -6.26 0.55
CA PRO A 12 5.47 -6.47 -0.27
C PRO A 12 5.09 -6.87 -1.69
N ILE A 13 5.89 -6.41 -2.66
CA ILE A 13 5.73 -6.78 -4.07
C ILE A 13 6.43 -8.13 -4.26
N THR A 14 5.68 -9.10 -4.76
CA THR A 14 6.20 -10.41 -5.15
C THR A 14 6.02 -10.57 -6.66
N TYR A 15 6.91 -11.31 -7.32
CA TYR A 15 6.80 -11.57 -8.74
C TYR A 15 6.45 -13.04 -8.94
N ASP A 16 5.30 -13.30 -9.56
CA ASP A 16 4.84 -14.64 -9.89
C ASP A 16 5.38 -15.03 -11.26
N HIS A 17 6.37 -15.95 -11.28
CA HIS A 17 7.00 -16.42 -12.50
C HIS A 17 6.07 -17.27 -13.40
N ARG A 18 4.99 -17.83 -12.85
CA ARG A 18 4.02 -18.64 -13.60
C ARG A 18 3.08 -17.75 -14.40
N THR A 19 2.56 -16.69 -13.77
CA THR A 19 1.64 -15.73 -14.42
C THR A 19 2.39 -14.58 -15.08
N LYS A 20 3.69 -14.42 -14.78
CA LYS A 20 4.54 -13.28 -15.17
C LYS A 20 4.00 -11.93 -14.66
N MET A 21 3.30 -11.94 -13.53
CA MET A 21 2.67 -10.75 -12.94
C MET A 21 3.25 -10.43 -11.56
N TYR A 22 3.14 -9.16 -11.16
CA TYR A 22 3.50 -8.68 -9.84
C TYR A 22 2.31 -8.76 -8.90
N GLN A 23 2.50 -9.31 -7.72
CA GLN A 23 1.48 -9.47 -6.68
C GLN A 23 1.77 -8.54 -5.51
N VAL A 24 0.72 -7.84 -5.06
CA VAL A 24 0.77 -6.93 -3.90
C VAL A 24 -0.47 -7.19 -3.05
N GLY A 25 -0.29 -7.94 -1.97
CA GLY A 25 -1.42 -8.50 -1.22
C GLY A 25 -2.28 -9.37 -2.13
N ASN A 26 -3.56 -9.04 -2.27
CA ASN A 26 -4.50 -9.76 -3.13
C ASN A 26 -4.66 -9.15 -4.54
N ARG A 27 -3.86 -8.15 -4.90
CA ARG A 27 -3.92 -7.51 -6.22
C ARG A 27 -2.76 -8.01 -7.10
N VAL A 28 -3.03 -8.15 -8.39
CA VAL A 28 -2.06 -8.50 -9.43
C VAL A 28 -1.89 -7.33 -10.40
N PHE A 29 -0.67 -7.13 -10.86
CA PHE A 29 -0.25 -6.04 -11.73
C PHE A 29 0.69 -6.57 -12.81
N GLU A 30 0.58 -6.03 -14.03
CA GLU A 30 1.45 -6.43 -15.13
C GLU A 30 2.84 -5.79 -15.02
N THR A 31 2.93 -4.59 -14.43
CA THR A 31 4.19 -3.85 -14.30
C THR A 31 4.60 -3.68 -12.84
N TYR A 32 5.92 -3.58 -12.63
CA TYR A 32 6.47 -3.27 -11.31
C TYR A 32 6.06 -1.87 -10.82
N GLN A 33 5.88 -0.91 -11.73
CA GLN A 33 5.48 0.45 -11.38
C GLN A 33 4.07 0.48 -10.78
N ASP A 34 3.11 -0.25 -11.37
CA ASP A 34 1.75 -0.34 -10.86
C ASP A 34 1.70 -1.06 -9.52
N ALA A 35 2.48 -2.15 -9.39
CA ALA A 35 2.63 -2.85 -8.11
C ALA A 35 3.19 -1.92 -7.03
N ARG A 36 4.22 -1.14 -7.37
CA ARG A 36 4.83 -0.18 -6.44
C ARG A 36 3.89 0.95 -6.05
N ALA A 37 3.06 1.44 -6.99
CA ALA A 37 2.01 2.41 -6.71
C ALA A 37 0.92 1.88 -5.76
N ASN A 38 0.84 0.56 -5.56
CA ASN A 38 -0.18 -0.10 -4.75
C ASN A 38 0.36 -0.76 -3.47
N GLN A 39 1.67 -0.61 -3.21
CA GLN A 39 2.37 -1.22 -2.08
C GLN A 39 1.94 -0.65 -0.71
N TRP A 40 1.55 0.62 -0.66
CA TRP A 40 1.15 1.30 0.58
C TRP A 40 -0.34 1.56 0.58
N GLN A 41 -1.11 0.78 1.34
CA GLN A 41 -2.57 0.87 1.33
C GLN A 41 -3.09 1.57 2.57
N CYS A 42 -4.18 2.32 2.44
CA CYS A 42 -4.89 2.81 3.60
C CYS A 42 -5.71 1.68 4.25
N ASP A 43 -5.82 1.68 5.57
CA ASP A 43 -6.67 0.76 6.33
C ASP A 43 -8.13 1.24 6.41
N LYS A 44 -8.36 2.54 6.23
CA LYS A 44 -9.68 3.17 6.34
C LYS A 44 -10.37 3.36 4.99
N CYS A 45 -9.63 3.31 3.88
CA CYS A 45 -10.18 3.46 2.54
C CYS A 45 -9.43 2.58 1.54
N THR A 46 -9.92 2.53 0.30
CA THR A 46 -9.35 1.71 -0.78
C THR A 46 -8.20 2.38 -1.53
N GLU A 47 -7.74 3.56 -1.07
CA GLU A 47 -6.62 4.26 -1.70
C GLU A 47 -5.29 3.55 -1.42
N ALA A 48 -4.43 3.58 -2.42
CA ALA A 48 -3.08 3.04 -2.36
C ALA A 48 -2.10 4.08 -2.90
N PHE A 49 -0.87 4.00 -2.40
CA PHE A 49 0.16 4.99 -2.61
C PHE A 49 1.49 4.34 -2.96
N PHE A 50 2.33 5.11 -3.65
CA PHE A 50 3.65 4.69 -4.08
C PHE A 50 4.67 4.70 -2.94
N SER A 51 4.42 5.51 -1.91
CA SER A 51 5.33 5.67 -0.77
C SER A 51 4.61 5.77 0.57
N PHE A 52 5.33 5.42 1.65
CA PHE A 52 4.86 5.62 3.01
C PHE A 52 4.56 7.10 3.32
N LYS A 53 5.34 8.03 2.76
CA LYS A 53 5.16 9.47 2.98
C LYS A 53 3.80 9.93 2.46
N GLU A 54 3.39 9.46 1.29
CA GLU A 54 2.09 9.75 0.70
C GLU A 54 0.97 9.11 1.50
N LEU A 55 1.10 7.83 1.88
CA LEU A 55 0.12 7.16 2.74
C LEU A 55 -0.05 7.91 4.07
N ARG A 56 1.05 8.34 4.69
CA ARG A 56 1.01 9.12 5.95
C ARG A 56 0.32 10.47 5.74
N LEU A 57 0.65 11.18 4.66
CA LEU A 57 0.01 12.45 4.33
C LEU A 57 -1.49 12.27 4.09
N HIS A 58 -1.87 11.23 3.35
CA HIS A 58 -3.26 10.86 3.11
C HIS A 58 -3.97 10.57 4.44
N LYS A 59 -3.42 9.72 5.31
CA LYS A 59 -4.03 9.40 6.62
C LYS A 59 -4.24 10.66 7.47
N ASN A 60 -3.29 11.58 7.46
CA ASN A 60 -3.41 12.85 8.19
C ASN A 60 -4.47 13.78 7.59
N LYS A 61 -4.58 13.88 6.26
CA LYS A 61 -5.49 14.80 5.57
C LYS A 61 -6.92 14.25 5.42
N ALA A 62 -7.06 13.00 4.99
CA ALA A 62 -8.33 12.39 4.66
C ALA A 62 -9.02 11.73 5.86
N HIS A 63 -8.24 11.30 6.85
CA HIS A 63 -8.77 10.58 8.02
C HIS A 63 -8.50 11.27 9.35
N ALA A 64 -7.91 12.47 9.33
CA ALA A 64 -7.65 13.33 10.48
C ALA A 64 -7.18 12.54 11.72
N TYR A 65 -6.12 11.74 11.53
CA TYR A 65 -5.50 10.95 12.58
C TYR A 65 -4.74 11.80 13.61
#